data_AF-A0AAN8FJ04-F1
#
_entry.id   AF-A0AAN8FJ04-F1
#
_cell.length_a   1.000
_cell.length_b   1.000
_cell.length_c   1.000
_cell.angle_alpha   90.00
_cell.angle_beta   90.00
_cell.angle_gamma   90.00
#
_symmetry.space_group_name_H-M   'P 1'
#
loop_
_entity.id
_entity.type
_entity.pdbx_description
1 polymer ?
#
loop_
_entity_poly.entity_id
_entity_poly.type
_entity_poly.pdbx_seq_one_letter_code
_entity_poly.pdbx_strand_id
1 'polypeptide(L)'
;MLTCETPCRGELCVVWKWHTKSEELVKQGCVSGVDPHFTAKVGCRTNYLGASLCICDDGDLCNRVERIENTVRPLPVIRLQVVDCISKVTGTSLMGAQREHLCSSNYCHMMRTETYSQDFPPDVMTVYDCGDKTEFDFDLRLRNTIDFPGLYANGCYRIQYQPMESVTDCFCSKNNCNTKLPVVQAGPVRCYISHGAKNESVVDTKHFCNGDYCFVQKRNGKYTKGCLSVNERNSWSHVKSGHRHILGVDQWLCQHHLCNFDLSRVARAIAPSDRSIYRLNVGTHDFPALSLLLLLACNYCLFQ
;
A
#
# COMPACT_ATOMS: atom_id res chain seq x y z
N MET A 1 -8.78 1.42 -16.70
CA MET A 1 -7.34 1.58 -16.47
C MET A 1 -6.74 2.36 -17.63
N LEU A 2 -6.08 3.46 -17.30
CA LEU A 2 -5.34 4.34 -18.20
C LEU A 2 -3.98 3.74 -18.53
N THR A 3 -3.46 4.04 -19.71
CA THR A 3 -2.08 3.75 -20.10
C THR A 3 -1.23 4.96 -19.77
N CYS A 4 -0.32 4.86 -18.79
CA CYS A 4 0.46 6.02 -18.31
C CYS A 4 1.90 6.01 -18.85
N GLU A 5 2.42 4.82 -19.10
CA GLU A 5 3.71 4.58 -19.73
C GLU A 5 3.63 3.16 -20.30
N THR A 6 4.38 2.78 -21.33
CA THR A 6 4.41 1.38 -21.73
C THR A 6 5.45 0.66 -20.87
N PRO A 7 5.12 -0.40 -20.09
CA PRO A 7 3.86 -1.17 -20.05
C PRO A 7 2.92 -0.85 -18.86
N CYS A 8 3.09 0.26 -18.16
CA CYS A 8 2.31 0.67 -16.98
C CYS A 8 0.85 1.07 -17.31
N ARG A 9 -0.11 0.29 -16.83
CA ARG A 9 -1.54 0.63 -16.83
C ARG A 9 -2.07 0.74 -15.40
N GLY A 10 -2.82 1.80 -15.10
CA GLY A 10 -3.37 2.00 -13.76
C GLY A 10 -4.63 2.87 -13.70
N GLU A 11 -5.12 3.14 -12.51
CA GLU A 11 -6.25 4.05 -12.28
C GLU A 11 -5.83 5.52 -12.42
N LEU A 12 -4.61 5.82 -11.99
CA LEU A 12 -4.01 7.14 -12.01
C LEU A 12 -2.65 7.08 -12.72
N CYS A 13 -2.32 8.14 -13.46
CA CYS A 13 -0.99 8.34 -14.02
C CYS A 13 -0.21 9.33 -13.18
N VAL A 14 1.07 9.05 -13.01
CA VAL A 14 1.95 9.82 -12.13
C VAL A 14 3.22 10.20 -12.85
N VAL A 15 3.68 11.40 -12.55
CA VAL A 15 4.95 11.96 -12.99
C VAL A 15 5.53 12.76 -11.85
N TRP A 16 6.81 12.51 -11.62
CA TRP A 16 7.56 13.04 -10.51
C TRP A 16 8.87 13.58 -11.04
N LYS A 17 9.19 14.82 -10.67
CA LYS A 17 10.39 15.53 -11.11
C LYS A 17 11.15 16.09 -9.93
N TRP A 18 12.46 16.00 -9.96
CA TRP A 18 13.33 16.59 -8.95
C TRP A 18 14.69 16.93 -9.54
N HIS A 19 15.36 17.92 -8.96
CA HIS A 19 16.70 18.29 -9.38
C HIS A 19 17.75 17.64 -8.48
N THR A 20 18.78 17.10 -9.12
CA THR A 20 20.06 16.83 -8.48
C THR A 20 20.99 18.03 -8.70
N LYS A 21 22.23 17.96 -8.19
CA LYS A 21 23.23 19.01 -8.43
C LYS A 21 23.58 19.20 -9.92
N SER A 22 23.35 18.18 -10.75
CA SER A 22 23.83 18.12 -12.14
C SER A 22 22.73 18.02 -13.18
N GLU A 23 21.56 17.47 -12.83
CA GLU A 23 20.50 17.17 -13.79
C GLU A 23 19.11 17.19 -13.15
N GLU A 24 18.11 17.46 -13.98
CA GLU A 24 16.71 17.17 -13.66
C GLU A 24 16.45 15.69 -13.90
N LEU A 25 15.88 15.03 -12.90
CA LEU A 25 15.45 13.65 -12.99
C LEU A 25 13.93 13.60 -13.06
N VAL A 26 13.43 12.74 -13.94
CA VAL A 26 12.00 12.50 -14.14
C VAL A 26 11.71 11.03 -13.97
N LYS A 27 10.64 10.73 -13.24
CA LYS A 27 10.08 9.38 -13.16
C LYS A 27 8.59 9.42 -13.47
N GLN A 28 8.18 8.54 -14.37
CA GLN A 28 6.79 8.35 -14.73
C GLN A 28 6.32 6.96 -14.28
N GLY A 29 5.00 6.77 -14.30
CA GLY A 29 4.39 5.48 -14.02
C GLY A 29 2.89 5.61 -13.77
N CYS A 30 2.34 4.55 -13.20
CA CYS A 30 0.93 4.41 -12.91
C CYS A 30 0.72 3.95 -11.47
N VAL A 31 -0.44 4.28 -10.94
CA VAL A 31 -0.85 3.96 -9.58
C VAL A 31 -2.29 3.41 -9.61
N SER A 32 -2.55 2.35 -8.85
CA SER A 32 -3.88 1.74 -8.67
C SER A 32 -4.05 1.20 -7.26
N GLY A 33 -5.28 1.15 -6.77
CA GLY A 33 -5.61 0.57 -5.46
C GLY A 33 -5.24 1.46 -4.27
N VAL A 34 -5.09 2.77 -4.50
CA VAL A 34 -4.90 3.81 -3.47
C VAL A 34 -6.08 4.77 -3.52
N ASP A 35 -6.35 5.48 -2.42
CA ASP A 35 -7.47 6.43 -2.34
C ASP A 35 -7.22 7.68 -3.21
N PRO A 36 -7.98 7.89 -4.32
CA PRO A 36 -7.77 9.01 -5.23
C PRO A 36 -8.37 10.33 -4.71
N HIS A 37 -9.19 10.32 -3.66
CA HIS A 37 -9.88 11.53 -3.19
C HIS A 37 -9.06 12.28 -2.16
N PHE A 38 -8.46 11.55 -1.21
CA PHE A 38 -7.78 12.14 -0.07
C PHE A 38 -6.25 12.06 -0.17
N THR A 39 -5.69 11.01 -0.78
CA THR A 39 -4.23 10.82 -0.80
C THR A 39 -3.63 10.93 -2.21
N ALA A 40 -4.12 10.17 -3.18
CA ALA A 40 -3.66 10.25 -4.56
C ALA A 40 -4.47 11.27 -5.37
N LYS A 41 -4.76 12.42 -4.75
CA LYS A 41 -5.60 13.47 -5.34
C LYS A 41 -5.01 13.96 -6.65
N VAL A 42 -5.85 14.05 -7.68
CA VAL A 42 -5.49 14.63 -8.99
C VAL A 42 -5.05 16.08 -8.81
N GLY A 43 -3.90 16.41 -9.38
CA GLY A 43 -3.25 17.70 -9.20
C GLY A 43 -1.73 17.63 -9.16
N CYS A 44 -1.10 18.80 -9.24
CA CYS A 44 0.34 18.97 -9.08
C CYS A 44 0.64 19.56 -7.70
N ARG A 45 1.65 19.02 -7.04
CA ARG A 45 2.16 19.51 -5.76
C ARG A 45 3.66 19.65 -5.82
N THR A 46 4.19 20.68 -5.18
CA THR A 46 5.63 20.93 -5.07
C THR A 46 5.99 20.91 -3.59
N ASN A 47 7.01 20.15 -3.24
CA ASN A 47 7.48 20.07 -1.86
C ASN A 47 8.43 21.23 -1.53
N TYR A 48 8.81 21.33 -0.26
CA TYR A 48 9.62 22.40 0.31
C TYR A 48 10.99 22.54 -0.37
N LEU A 49 11.45 21.48 -1.03
CA LEU A 49 12.75 21.41 -1.69
C LEU A 49 12.64 21.51 -3.22
N GLY A 50 11.46 21.82 -3.74
CA GLY A 50 11.23 22.07 -5.16
C GLY A 50 10.99 20.82 -6.01
N ALA A 51 10.93 19.62 -5.42
CA ALA A 51 10.49 18.43 -6.15
C ALA A 51 8.98 18.51 -6.42
N SER A 52 8.54 18.06 -7.59
CA SER A 52 7.15 18.13 -8.02
C SER A 52 6.56 16.75 -8.28
N LEU A 53 5.33 16.53 -7.81
CA LEU A 53 4.54 15.33 -8.04
C LEU A 53 3.19 15.71 -8.65
N CYS A 54 2.95 15.26 -9.88
CA CYS A 54 1.68 15.45 -10.56
C CYS A 54 0.98 14.10 -10.77
N ILE A 55 -0.33 14.11 -10.47
CA ILE A 55 -1.23 12.97 -10.66
C ILE A 55 -2.37 13.42 -11.57
N CYS A 56 -2.71 12.59 -12.55
CA CYS A 56 -3.78 12.83 -13.51
C CYS A 56 -4.54 11.54 -13.83
N ASP A 57 -5.79 11.72 -14.26
CA ASP A 57 -6.70 10.64 -14.64
C ASP A 57 -7.55 11.00 -15.88
N ASP A 58 -7.19 12.08 -16.58
CA ASP A 58 -7.98 12.70 -17.64
C ASP A 58 -7.70 12.14 -19.05
N GLY A 59 -6.95 11.03 -19.14
CA GLY A 59 -6.71 10.30 -20.37
C GLY A 59 -5.41 9.51 -20.39
N ASP A 60 -5.23 8.71 -21.45
CA ASP A 60 -3.98 7.98 -21.65
C ASP A 60 -2.80 8.94 -21.82
N LEU A 61 -1.67 8.58 -21.20
CA LEU A 61 -0.40 9.31 -21.21
C LEU A 61 -0.52 10.75 -20.70
N CYS A 62 -1.48 11.03 -19.81
CA CYS A 62 -1.67 12.36 -19.23
C CYS A 62 -0.49 12.83 -18.36
N ASN A 63 0.40 11.92 -17.95
CA ASN A 63 1.59 12.19 -17.15
C ASN A 63 2.84 12.55 -17.98
N ARG A 64 2.69 12.83 -19.28
CA ARG A 64 3.78 13.34 -20.13
C ARG A 64 4.34 14.66 -19.60
N VAL A 65 5.67 14.77 -19.57
CA VAL A 65 6.40 15.93 -19.03
C VAL A 65 5.97 17.23 -19.70
N GLU A 66 5.86 17.20 -21.03
CA GLU A 66 5.56 18.37 -21.86
C GLU A 66 4.14 18.90 -21.59
N ARG A 67 3.21 18.00 -21.24
CA ARG A 67 1.82 18.35 -20.93
C ARG A 67 1.74 19.13 -19.61
N ILE A 68 2.49 18.71 -18.60
CA ILE A 68 2.44 19.36 -17.28
C ILE A 68 2.89 20.82 -17.37
N GLU A 69 3.84 21.12 -18.25
CA GLU A 69 4.43 22.45 -18.39
C GLU A 69 3.65 23.37 -19.33
N ASN A 70 3.01 22.82 -20.38
CA ASN A 70 2.44 23.62 -21.48
C ASN A 70 0.97 23.30 -21.79
N THR A 71 0.12 23.18 -20.77
CA THR A 71 -1.29 22.81 -20.96
C THR A 71 -2.27 23.97 -21.07
N VAL A 72 -3.21 23.83 -22.02
CA VAL A 72 -4.44 24.63 -22.13
C VAL A 72 -5.38 24.42 -20.93
N ARG A 73 -5.27 23.26 -20.24
CA ARG A 73 -5.97 22.95 -18.98
C ARG A 73 -4.95 22.46 -17.94
N PRO A 74 -4.43 23.36 -17.09
CA PRO A 74 -3.49 22.97 -16.06
C PRO A 74 -4.16 22.08 -15.02
N LEU A 75 -3.40 21.11 -14.51
CA LEU A 75 -3.85 20.31 -13.37
C LEU A 75 -4.04 21.21 -12.13
N PRO A 76 -5.00 20.90 -11.23
CA PRO A 76 -5.17 21.65 -10.00
C PRO A 76 -3.88 21.70 -9.18
N VAL A 77 -3.56 22.87 -8.61
CA VAL A 77 -2.40 23.01 -7.73
C VAL A 77 -2.79 22.65 -6.30
N ILE A 78 -2.11 21.64 -5.73
CA ILE A 78 -2.26 21.22 -4.34
C ILE A 78 -1.10 21.81 -3.55
N ARG A 79 -1.43 22.65 -2.57
CA ARG A 79 -0.43 23.29 -1.71
C ARG A 79 -0.11 22.39 -0.53
N LEU A 80 1.14 21.98 -0.42
CA LEU A 80 1.66 21.31 0.76
C LEU A 80 2.03 22.36 1.81
N GLN A 81 1.64 22.12 3.06
CA GLN A 81 2.02 23.00 4.16
C GLN A 81 3.46 22.74 4.54
N VAL A 82 4.22 23.80 4.83
CA VAL A 82 5.54 23.68 5.47
C VAL A 82 5.32 23.68 6.97
N VAL A 83 5.93 22.71 7.65
CA VAL A 83 5.82 22.50 9.08
C VAL A 83 7.19 22.43 9.72
N ASP A 84 7.26 22.78 11.00
CA ASP A 84 8.45 22.62 11.81
C ASP A 84 8.55 21.19 12.34
N CYS A 85 9.72 20.58 12.25
CA CYS A 85 10.01 19.21 12.65
C CYS A 85 11.23 19.15 13.58
N ILE A 86 11.41 18.01 14.23
CA ILE A 86 12.56 17.71 15.08
C ILE A 86 13.43 16.65 14.42
N SER A 87 14.73 16.89 14.33
CA SER A 87 15.73 15.90 13.92
C SER A 87 16.55 15.44 15.12
N LYS A 88 16.58 14.13 15.36
CA LYS A 88 17.43 13.49 16.38
C LYS A 88 17.48 11.98 16.17
N VAL A 89 18.49 11.35 16.76
CA VAL A 89 18.62 9.88 16.80
C VAL A 89 18.71 9.46 18.26
N THR A 90 17.92 8.45 18.63
CA THR A 90 17.94 7.82 19.96
C THR A 90 18.07 6.32 19.77
N GLY A 91 18.87 5.64 20.57
CA GLY A 91 18.96 4.18 20.48
C GLY A 91 19.66 3.55 21.67
N THR A 92 19.65 2.21 21.69
CA THR A 92 20.31 1.39 22.71
C THR A 92 21.77 1.07 22.38
N SER A 93 22.20 1.30 21.14
CA SER A 93 23.58 1.03 20.69
C SER A 93 24.55 2.18 21.00
N LEU A 94 25.86 1.90 20.93
CA LEU A 94 26.99 2.84 21.18
C LEU A 94 27.02 4.08 20.26
N MET A 95 26.11 4.17 19.27
CA MET A 95 25.87 5.38 18.50
C MET A 95 25.21 6.41 19.42
N GLY A 96 26.03 7.28 20.01
CA GLY A 96 25.58 8.32 20.93
C GLY A 96 24.40 9.11 20.37
N ALA A 97 23.44 9.44 21.24
CA ALA A 97 22.29 10.25 20.86
C ALA A 97 22.74 11.54 20.17
N GLN A 98 22.24 11.78 18.95
CA GLN A 98 22.49 13.05 18.28
C GLN A 98 21.73 14.17 18.98
N ARG A 99 22.33 15.37 18.98
CA ARG A 99 21.65 16.57 19.51
C ARG A 99 20.38 16.84 18.71
N GLU A 100 19.37 17.29 19.43
CA GLU A 100 18.10 17.70 18.85
C GLU A 100 18.29 18.97 18.03
N HIS A 101 17.78 18.97 16.80
CA HIS A 101 17.80 20.11 15.89
C HIS A 101 16.41 20.37 15.31
N LEU A 102 16.06 21.65 15.18
CA LEU A 102 14.83 22.08 14.51
C LEU A 102 15.07 22.23 13.01
N CYS A 103 14.05 21.92 12.23
CA CYS A 103 14.09 21.98 10.77
C CYS A 103 12.69 22.17 10.20
N SER A 104 12.60 22.49 8.90
CA SER A 104 11.33 22.66 8.20
C SER A 104 11.19 21.66 7.05
N SER A 105 9.97 21.15 6.87
CA SER A 105 9.63 20.16 5.83
C SER A 105 8.14 20.19 5.51
N ASN A 106 7.65 19.42 4.53
CA ASN A 106 6.20 19.22 4.39
C ASN A 106 5.66 18.14 5.31
N TYR A 107 6.49 17.13 5.60
CA TYR A 107 6.15 16.08 6.54
C TYR A 107 7.31 15.80 7.50
N CYS A 108 7.00 15.70 8.79
CA CYS A 108 7.93 15.21 9.76
C CYS A 108 7.92 13.68 9.75
N HIS A 109 9.09 13.08 9.89
CA HIS A 109 9.29 11.64 9.79
C HIS A 109 9.80 11.05 11.10
N MET A 110 9.39 9.82 11.37
CA MET A 110 9.91 9.01 12.46
C MET A 110 10.05 7.57 11.98
N MET A 111 11.20 6.98 12.24
CA MET A 111 11.47 5.58 11.99
C MET A 111 11.97 4.92 13.27
N ARG A 112 11.46 3.73 13.59
CA ARG A 112 12.02 2.87 14.63
C ARG A 112 12.34 1.51 14.05
N THR A 113 13.59 1.11 14.15
CA THR A 113 14.06 -0.23 13.81
C THR A 113 14.29 -1.00 15.09
N GLU A 114 13.71 -2.19 15.18
CA GLU A 114 13.90 -3.13 16.28
C GLU A 114 14.56 -4.39 15.74
N THR A 115 15.75 -4.69 16.24
CA THR A 115 16.51 -5.90 15.90
C THR A 115 16.48 -6.85 17.09
N TYR A 116 15.84 -8.00 16.90
CA TYR A 116 15.65 -9.02 17.94
C TYR A 116 16.84 -9.98 17.95
N SER A 117 17.37 -10.25 19.14
CA SER A 117 18.31 -11.35 19.38
C SER A 117 17.72 -12.31 20.41
N GLN A 118 18.16 -13.57 20.43
CA GLN A 118 17.62 -14.56 21.37
C GLN A 118 18.06 -14.31 22.82
N ASP A 119 19.21 -13.66 23.01
CA ASP A 119 19.90 -13.59 24.31
C ASP A 119 19.89 -12.19 24.93
N PHE A 120 19.43 -11.17 24.21
CA PHE A 120 19.43 -9.78 24.67
C PHE A 120 18.10 -9.08 24.37
N PRO A 121 17.73 -8.05 25.16
CA PRO A 121 16.66 -7.15 24.76
C PRO A 121 16.91 -6.63 23.34
N PRO A 122 15.84 -6.35 22.56
CA PRO A 122 16.00 -5.91 21.18
C PRO A 122 16.83 -4.64 21.12
N ASP A 123 17.76 -4.59 20.18
CA ASP A 123 18.46 -3.34 19.86
C ASP A 123 17.46 -2.44 19.13
N VAL A 124 17.24 -1.25 19.67
CA VAL A 124 16.27 -0.29 19.17
C VAL A 124 17.02 0.95 18.72
N MET A 125 16.78 1.32 17.47
CA MET A 125 17.19 2.61 16.92
C MET A 125 15.95 3.37 16.50
N THR A 126 15.79 4.60 16.99
CA THR A 126 14.72 5.51 16.58
C THR A 126 15.32 6.77 15.99
N VAL A 127 14.94 7.08 14.77
CA VAL A 127 15.32 8.25 13.99
C VAL A 127 14.11 9.16 13.89
N TYR A 128 14.31 10.43 14.18
CA TYR A 128 13.37 11.52 13.96
C TYR A 128 13.98 12.43 12.91
N ASP A 129 13.23 12.76 11.86
CA ASP A 129 13.77 13.51 10.75
C ASP A 129 12.75 14.47 10.11
N CYS A 130 13.27 15.35 9.27
CA CYS A 130 12.58 16.43 8.57
C CYS A 130 12.07 15.95 7.20
N GLY A 131 11.67 14.69 7.10
CA GLY A 131 11.35 14.03 5.84
C GLY A 131 12.27 12.83 5.58
N ASP A 132 11.78 11.82 4.87
CA ASP A 132 12.52 10.58 4.67
C ASP A 132 13.62 10.71 3.61
N LYS A 133 13.21 11.18 2.44
CA LYS A 133 14.05 11.50 1.30
C LYS A 133 13.45 12.73 0.67
N THR A 134 14.27 13.76 0.58
CA THR A 134 13.87 15.10 0.18
C THR A 134 13.15 15.13 -1.16
N GLU A 135 13.54 14.24 -2.07
CA GLU A 135 12.93 14.13 -3.38
C GLU A 135 11.55 13.43 -3.35
N PHE A 136 11.22 12.67 -2.30
CA PHE A 136 9.99 11.88 -2.14
C PHE A 136 9.03 12.39 -1.05
N ASP A 137 9.26 13.57 -0.48
CA ASP A 137 8.46 14.09 0.63
C ASP A 137 7.10 14.66 0.16
N PHE A 138 6.07 13.82 0.17
CA PHE A 138 4.71 14.12 -0.31
C PHE A 138 3.62 13.46 0.57
N ASP A 139 2.37 13.87 0.36
CA ASP A 139 1.16 13.31 0.98
C ASP A 139 0.97 11.80 0.74
N LEU A 140 1.49 11.31 -0.39
CA LEU A 140 1.52 9.90 -0.76
C LEU A 140 2.97 9.41 -0.87
N ARG A 141 3.35 8.43 -0.04
CA ARG A 141 4.69 7.83 -0.12
C ARG A 141 4.76 6.80 -1.23
N LEU A 142 4.97 7.25 -2.46
CA LEU A 142 5.14 6.39 -3.64
C LEU A 142 6.46 5.61 -3.65
N ARG A 143 7.44 6.06 -2.85
CA ARG A 143 8.69 5.37 -2.53
C ARG A 143 9.21 5.88 -1.20
N ASN A 144 9.83 5.00 -0.42
CA ASN A 144 10.42 5.31 0.88
C ASN A 144 11.69 4.49 1.14
N THR A 145 12.40 4.83 2.21
CA THR A 145 13.60 4.12 2.69
C THR A 145 13.34 2.65 3.04
N ILE A 146 12.14 2.31 3.51
CA ILE A 146 11.77 0.94 3.90
C ILE A 146 11.23 0.08 2.75
N ASP A 147 11.18 0.63 1.54
CA ASP A 147 10.68 0.00 0.31
C ASP A 147 9.24 -0.57 0.40
N PHE A 148 8.35 0.14 1.10
CA PHE A 148 6.93 -0.18 1.24
C PHE A 148 6.09 1.03 0.76
N PRO A 149 5.71 1.09 -0.53
CA PRO A 149 5.01 2.24 -1.08
C PRO A 149 3.52 2.27 -0.69
N GLY A 150 2.88 3.42 -0.89
CA GLY A 150 1.43 3.58 -0.70
C GLY A 150 1.00 3.75 0.76
N LEU A 151 1.88 4.33 1.59
CA LEU A 151 1.57 4.72 2.97
C LEU A 151 0.97 6.13 3.00
N TYR A 152 0.00 6.33 3.90
CA TYR A 152 -0.78 7.55 4.04
C TYR A 152 -0.26 8.48 5.14
N ALA A 153 -0.31 9.79 4.86
CA ALA A 153 0.12 10.82 5.81
C ALA A 153 -0.66 10.77 7.11
N ASN A 154 -0.02 11.19 8.20
CA ASN A 154 -0.54 11.14 9.56
C ASN A 154 -0.85 9.71 10.04
N GLY A 155 -0.22 8.71 9.42
CA GLY A 155 -0.27 7.31 9.80
C GLY A 155 1.08 6.78 10.28
N CYS A 156 1.03 5.68 11.01
CA CYS A 156 2.19 4.92 11.47
C CYS A 156 2.03 3.45 11.09
N TYR A 157 3.10 2.84 10.59
CA TYR A 157 3.07 1.52 9.96
C TYR A 157 4.21 0.67 10.50
N ARG A 158 3.88 -0.40 11.22
CA ARG A 158 4.86 -1.40 11.65
C ARG A 158 4.91 -2.53 10.64
N ILE A 159 6.06 -2.71 10.01
CA ILE A 159 6.31 -3.65 8.93
C ILE A 159 7.35 -4.66 9.40
N GLN A 160 7.07 -5.94 9.17
CA GLN A 160 7.99 -7.03 9.49
C GLN A 160 7.98 -8.06 8.37
N TYR A 161 9.12 -8.20 7.69
CA TYR A 161 9.36 -9.17 6.61
C TYR A 161 10.70 -9.89 6.78
N GLN A 162 11.34 -9.74 7.93
CA GLN A 162 12.47 -10.54 8.36
C GLN A 162 12.17 -11.10 9.76
N PRO A 163 12.69 -12.29 10.11
CA PRO A 163 12.41 -12.91 11.42
C PRO A 163 12.86 -12.06 12.61
N MET A 164 14.02 -11.41 12.49
CA MET A 164 14.72 -10.73 13.59
C MET A 164 14.70 -9.20 13.45
N GLU A 165 13.89 -8.65 12.54
CA GLU A 165 13.85 -7.20 12.33
C GLU A 165 12.41 -6.75 12.11
N SER A 166 12.03 -5.63 12.73
CA SER A 166 10.82 -4.90 12.37
C SER A 166 11.09 -3.41 12.30
N VAL A 167 10.36 -2.74 11.40
CA VAL A 167 10.49 -1.30 11.18
C VAL A 167 9.14 -0.65 11.37
N THR A 168 9.08 0.37 12.21
CA THR A 168 7.92 1.27 12.33
C THR A 168 8.25 2.56 11.61
N ASP A 169 7.44 2.92 10.62
CA ASP A 169 7.57 4.15 9.83
C ASP A 169 6.33 5.02 10.04
N CYS A 170 6.55 6.26 10.46
CA CYS A 170 5.51 7.24 10.69
C CYS A 170 5.86 8.54 9.98
N PHE A 171 4.84 9.23 9.49
CA PHE A 171 5.01 10.58 8.99
C PHE A 171 3.75 11.41 9.18
N CYS A 172 3.92 12.70 9.41
CA CYS A 172 2.83 13.59 9.82
C CYS A 172 3.06 15.03 9.34
N SER A 173 1.98 15.80 9.22
CA SER A 173 1.98 17.12 8.57
C SER A 173 1.57 18.24 9.52
N LYS A 174 2.01 18.20 10.78
CA LYS A 174 1.75 19.23 11.79
C LYS A 174 3.05 19.64 12.46
N ASN A 175 3.15 20.90 12.90
CA ASN A 175 4.32 21.38 13.62
C ASN A 175 4.64 20.49 14.84
N ASN A 176 5.90 20.08 14.94
CA ASN A 176 6.48 19.26 16.00
C ASN A 176 5.74 17.94 16.24
N CYS A 177 5.07 17.40 15.22
CA CYS A 177 4.30 16.16 15.34
C CYS A 177 5.18 14.91 15.52
N ASN A 178 6.48 15.01 15.20
CA ASN A 178 7.46 13.96 15.42
C ASN A 178 8.23 14.10 16.74
N THR A 179 7.69 14.79 17.74
CA THR A 179 8.31 14.85 19.09
C THR A 179 8.36 13.48 19.79
N LYS A 180 7.43 12.58 19.45
CA LYS A 180 7.30 11.25 20.04
C LYS A 180 6.74 10.26 19.03
N LEU A 181 7.39 9.11 18.91
CA LEU A 181 6.89 8.01 18.10
C LEU A 181 5.59 7.42 18.68
N PRO A 182 4.49 7.39 17.91
CA PRO A 182 3.28 6.68 18.29
C PRO A 182 3.51 5.16 18.39
N VAL A 183 2.83 4.53 19.34
CA VAL A 183 2.88 3.06 19.47
C VAL A 183 2.01 2.43 18.39
N VAL A 184 2.56 1.44 17.70
CA VAL A 184 1.84 0.57 16.75
C VAL A 184 1.94 -0.85 17.27
N GLN A 185 0.80 -1.43 17.67
CA GLN A 185 0.75 -2.80 18.16
C GLN A 185 0.65 -3.77 16.99
N ALA A 186 1.24 -4.96 17.14
CA ALA A 186 1.06 -6.02 16.17
C ALA A 186 -0.41 -6.48 16.18
N GLY A 187 -1.06 -6.46 15.02
CA GLY A 187 -2.40 -6.99 14.85
C GLY A 187 -2.47 -8.51 15.01
N PRO A 188 -3.69 -9.09 15.01
CA PRO A 188 -3.90 -10.51 15.34
C PRO A 188 -3.57 -11.48 14.19
N VAL A 189 -3.37 -10.98 12.97
CA VAL A 189 -3.24 -11.82 11.77
C VAL A 189 -1.81 -12.33 11.63
N ARG A 190 -1.65 -13.64 11.78
CA ARG A 190 -0.37 -14.36 11.55
C ARG A 190 -0.06 -14.49 10.06
N CYS A 191 1.17 -14.20 9.65
CA CYS A 191 1.62 -14.15 8.26
C CYS A 191 2.92 -14.90 8.04
N TYR A 192 3.13 -15.38 6.81
CA TYR A 192 4.44 -15.88 6.37
C TYR A 192 5.41 -14.74 6.14
N ILE A 193 6.69 -15.04 6.32
CA ILE A 193 7.80 -14.12 6.03
C ILE A 193 8.61 -14.67 4.85
N SER A 194 9.06 -13.78 3.96
CA SER A 194 9.97 -14.11 2.86
C SER A 194 10.59 -12.82 2.31
N HIS A 195 11.87 -12.84 1.93
CA HIS A 195 12.52 -11.65 1.37
C HIS A 195 13.29 -12.00 0.10
N GLY A 196 12.98 -11.30 -1.00
CA GLY A 196 13.72 -11.40 -2.26
C GLY A 196 13.57 -12.74 -3.00
N ALA A 197 12.54 -13.54 -2.72
CA ALA A 197 12.31 -14.83 -3.34
C ALA A 197 11.98 -14.69 -4.84
N LYS A 198 12.53 -15.57 -5.70
CA LYS A 198 12.22 -15.57 -7.14
C LYS A 198 10.84 -16.14 -7.48
N ASN A 199 10.30 -17.01 -6.63
CA ASN A 199 9.03 -17.70 -6.82
C ASN A 199 8.05 -17.28 -5.71
N GLU A 200 6.80 -16.99 -6.07
CA GLU A 200 5.80 -16.52 -5.10
C GLU A 200 5.46 -17.53 -3.99
N SER A 201 5.71 -18.83 -4.15
CA SER A 201 5.37 -19.84 -3.12
C SER A 201 6.47 -20.06 -2.10
N VAL A 202 7.65 -19.45 -2.27
CA VAL A 202 8.77 -19.62 -1.33
C VAL A 202 8.53 -18.76 -0.09
N VAL A 203 8.47 -19.42 1.06
CA VAL A 203 8.24 -18.81 2.38
C VAL A 203 9.13 -19.45 3.44
N ASP A 204 9.42 -18.71 4.50
CA ASP A 204 9.93 -19.27 5.74
C ASP A 204 8.77 -19.93 6.51
N THR A 205 8.84 -21.25 6.71
CA THR A 205 7.82 -22.00 7.45
C THR A 205 8.11 -22.09 8.95
N LYS A 206 9.27 -21.63 9.41
CA LYS A 206 9.69 -21.64 10.82
C LYS A 206 9.38 -20.30 11.49
N HIS A 207 9.54 -19.20 10.76
CA HIS A 207 9.32 -17.86 11.27
C HIS A 207 8.05 -17.23 10.71
N PHE A 208 7.30 -16.57 11.59
CA PHE A 208 6.06 -15.90 11.29
C PHE A 208 6.06 -14.53 11.96
N CYS A 209 5.26 -13.62 11.45
CA CYS A 209 4.97 -12.38 12.15
C CYS A 209 3.47 -12.15 12.24
N ASN A 210 3.07 -11.23 13.12
CA ASN A 210 1.68 -10.87 13.32
C ASN A 210 1.47 -9.40 12.93
N GLY A 211 0.34 -9.11 12.29
CA GLY A 211 -0.07 -7.74 11.96
C GLY A 211 -1.57 -7.64 11.71
N ASP A 212 -2.02 -6.47 11.26
CA ASP A 212 -3.40 -6.27 10.83
C ASP A 212 -3.63 -6.85 9.42
N TYR A 213 -2.57 -6.86 8.60
CA TYR A 213 -2.56 -7.39 7.25
C TYR A 213 -1.35 -8.30 7.05
N CYS A 214 -1.53 -9.37 6.28
CA CYS A 214 -0.43 -10.03 5.58
C CYS A 214 -0.23 -9.36 4.22
N PHE A 215 1.02 -9.21 3.82
CA PHE A 215 1.34 -8.67 2.51
C PHE A 215 2.17 -9.64 1.66
N VAL A 216 2.00 -9.50 0.34
CA VAL A 216 2.91 -9.96 -0.70
C VAL A 216 3.28 -8.73 -1.53
N GLN A 217 4.55 -8.52 -1.81
CA GLN A 217 5.05 -7.45 -2.65
C GLN A 217 5.92 -8.06 -3.75
N LYS A 218 5.69 -7.69 -5.01
CA LYS A 218 6.51 -8.09 -6.15
C LYS A 218 7.18 -6.87 -6.76
N ARG A 219 8.50 -6.93 -6.88
CA ARG A 219 9.32 -5.89 -7.50
C ARG A 219 10.47 -6.53 -8.27
N ASN A 220 10.65 -6.13 -9.53
CA ASN A 220 11.73 -6.64 -10.40
C ASN A 220 11.79 -8.18 -10.42
N GLY A 221 10.62 -8.84 -10.46
CA GLY A 221 10.50 -10.30 -10.46
C GLY A 221 10.81 -11.00 -9.13
N LYS A 222 11.09 -10.26 -8.06
CA LYS A 222 11.29 -10.80 -6.71
C LYS A 222 10.10 -10.53 -5.81
N TYR A 223 9.83 -11.46 -4.90
CA TYR A 223 8.75 -11.42 -3.95
C TYR A 223 9.26 -11.21 -2.53
N THR A 224 8.62 -10.30 -1.81
CA THR A 224 8.79 -10.06 -0.38
C THR A 224 7.44 -10.23 0.31
N LYS A 225 7.43 -10.81 1.50
CA LYS A 225 6.23 -11.14 2.25
C LYS A 225 6.45 -10.87 3.73
N GLY A 226 5.39 -10.45 4.38
CA GLY A 226 5.42 -10.18 5.80
C GLY A 226 4.06 -9.74 6.31
N CYS A 227 4.09 -9.01 7.41
CA CYS A 227 2.92 -8.41 8.02
C CYS A 227 3.07 -6.90 8.14
N LEU A 228 1.92 -6.24 8.10
CA LEU A 228 1.76 -4.81 8.27
C LEU A 228 0.77 -4.59 9.42
N SER A 229 1.16 -3.79 10.41
CA SER A 229 0.25 -3.28 11.45
C SER A 229 0.14 -1.77 11.32
N VAL A 230 -1.04 -1.24 11.58
CA VAL A 230 -1.37 0.15 11.23
C VAL A 230 -1.89 0.92 12.44
N ASN A 231 -1.48 2.17 12.56
CA ASN A 231 -2.10 3.16 13.41
C ASN A 231 -2.39 4.41 12.57
N GLU A 232 -3.62 4.47 12.06
CA GLU A 232 -4.08 5.50 11.12
C GLU A 232 -5.15 6.40 11.73
N ARG A 233 -5.26 6.48 13.06
CA ARG A 233 -6.32 7.24 13.75
C ARG A 233 -6.40 8.72 13.34
N ASN A 234 -5.27 9.28 12.90
CA ASN A 234 -5.15 10.67 12.48
C ASN A 234 -5.04 10.82 10.95
N SER A 235 -5.10 9.73 10.19
CA SER A 235 -5.06 9.77 8.73
C SER A 235 -6.44 9.97 8.14
N TRP A 236 -6.52 10.61 6.97
CA TRP A 236 -7.77 10.80 6.22
C TRP A 236 -8.09 9.62 5.30
N SER A 237 -7.11 8.76 5.04
CA SER A 237 -7.26 7.53 4.27
C SER A 237 -6.73 6.34 5.07
N HIS A 238 -7.24 5.16 4.76
CA HIS A 238 -6.89 3.94 5.46
C HIS A 238 -6.40 2.86 4.51
N VAL A 239 -5.41 2.10 4.95
CA VAL A 239 -4.98 0.88 4.27
C VAL A 239 -6.15 -0.10 4.27
N LYS A 240 -6.43 -0.65 3.09
CA LYS A 240 -7.44 -1.68 2.86
C LYS A 240 -6.83 -2.93 2.23
N SER A 241 -7.48 -4.08 2.47
CA SER A 241 -7.22 -5.33 1.75
C SER A 241 -7.46 -5.14 0.25
N GLY A 242 -6.67 -5.83 -0.58
CA GLY A 242 -6.78 -5.72 -2.04
C GLY A 242 -5.43 -5.79 -2.75
N HIS A 243 -5.46 -5.64 -4.07
CA HIS A 243 -4.28 -5.46 -4.92
C HIS A 243 -4.04 -3.97 -5.18
N ARG A 244 -2.76 -3.60 -5.20
CA ARG A 244 -2.27 -2.26 -5.52
C ARG A 244 -1.12 -2.39 -6.49
N HIS A 245 -1.03 -1.43 -7.41
CA HIS A 245 0.10 -1.29 -8.31
C HIS A 245 0.64 0.11 -8.16
N ILE A 246 1.87 0.28 -7.68
CA ILE A 246 2.45 1.59 -7.36
C ILE A 246 3.85 1.68 -7.98
N LEU A 247 4.00 2.42 -9.08
CA LEU A 247 5.28 2.67 -9.75
C LEU A 247 6.14 1.41 -9.98
N GLY A 248 5.54 0.35 -10.55
CA GLY A 248 6.23 -0.91 -10.86
C GLY A 248 6.37 -1.87 -9.67
N VAL A 249 5.71 -1.58 -8.55
CA VAL A 249 5.57 -2.48 -7.41
C VAL A 249 4.14 -2.99 -7.35
N ASP A 250 3.97 -4.30 -7.49
CA ASP A 250 2.69 -4.94 -7.17
C ASP A 250 2.67 -5.30 -5.69
N GLN A 251 1.57 -4.96 -5.02
CA GLN A 251 1.38 -5.24 -3.61
C GLN A 251 -0.02 -5.82 -3.39
N TRP A 252 -0.11 -6.88 -2.60
CA TRP A 252 -1.37 -7.46 -2.18
C TRP A 252 -1.45 -7.48 -0.67
N LEU A 253 -2.58 -7.06 -0.11
CA LEU A 253 -2.85 -7.05 1.32
C LEU A 253 -4.09 -7.88 1.62
N CYS A 254 -4.01 -8.76 2.61
CA CYS A 254 -5.13 -9.60 3.05
C CYS A 254 -5.16 -9.75 4.57
N GLN A 255 -6.35 -9.94 5.15
CA GLN A 255 -6.59 -9.94 6.60
C GLN A 255 -6.88 -11.33 7.19
N HIS A 256 -6.52 -12.39 6.46
CA HIS A 256 -6.72 -13.77 6.91
C HIS A 256 -5.39 -14.39 7.33
N HIS A 257 -5.41 -15.27 8.34
CA HIS A 257 -4.20 -15.98 8.76
C HIS A 257 -3.55 -16.69 7.58
N LEU A 258 -2.24 -16.47 7.41
CA LEU A 258 -1.38 -17.16 6.47
C LEU A 258 -1.84 -17.02 5.00
N CYS A 259 -2.64 -15.99 4.69
CA CYS A 259 -3.17 -15.76 3.35
C CYS A 259 -2.08 -15.44 2.32
N ASN A 260 -0.93 -14.95 2.76
CA ASN A 260 0.21 -14.56 1.91
C ASN A 260 1.13 -15.73 1.48
N PHE A 261 0.67 -16.98 1.56
CA PHE A 261 1.48 -18.14 1.14
C PHE A 261 1.75 -18.18 -0.37
N ASP A 262 0.76 -17.87 -1.22
CA ASP A 262 0.92 -17.79 -2.67
C ASP A 262 -0.09 -16.77 -3.24
N LEU A 263 0.07 -16.37 -4.52
CA LEU A 263 -0.82 -15.39 -5.14
C LEU A 263 -2.26 -15.90 -5.30
N SER A 264 -2.48 -17.21 -5.43
CA SER A 264 -3.82 -17.79 -5.56
C SER A 264 -4.61 -17.69 -4.25
N ARG A 265 -3.97 -17.91 -3.11
CA ARG A 265 -4.55 -17.77 -1.77
C ARG A 265 -4.84 -16.32 -1.45
N VAL A 266 -3.91 -15.41 -1.78
CA VAL A 266 -4.15 -13.98 -1.61
C VAL A 266 -5.33 -13.52 -2.46
N ALA A 267 -5.38 -13.92 -3.74
CA ALA A 267 -6.48 -13.60 -4.63
C ALA A 267 -7.84 -14.06 -4.08
N ARG A 268 -7.91 -15.25 -3.47
CA ARG A 268 -9.13 -15.72 -2.79
C ARG A 268 -9.45 -14.91 -1.54
N ALA A 269 -8.45 -14.55 -0.74
CA ALA A 269 -8.62 -13.83 0.51
C ALA A 269 -9.03 -12.36 0.33
N ILE A 270 -8.76 -11.77 -0.84
CA ILE A 270 -9.16 -10.40 -1.19
C ILE A 270 -10.43 -10.36 -2.06
N ALA A 271 -10.94 -11.50 -2.52
CA ALA A 271 -12.13 -11.55 -3.35
C ALA A 271 -13.35 -11.05 -2.54
N PRO A 272 -14.22 -10.23 -3.14
CA PRO A 272 -15.45 -9.79 -2.48
C PRO A 272 -16.31 -10.99 -2.06
N SER A 273 -16.79 -10.97 -0.81
CA SER A 273 -17.63 -12.01 -0.19
C SER A 273 -18.90 -12.34 -0.98
N ASP A 274 -19.37 -11.39 -1.80
CA ASP A 274 -20.65 -11.43 -2.52
C ASP A 274 -20.73 -12.43 -3.68
N ARG A 275 -19.63 -13.10 -4.04
CA ARG A 275 -19.68 -14.18 -5.05
C ARG A 275 -20.13 -15.54 -4.49
N SER A 276 -20.39 -15.65 -3.19
CA SER A 276 -20.83 -16.90 -2.57
C SER A 276 -22.35 -17.10 -2.54
N ILE A 277 -23.17 -16.05 -2.66
CA ILE A 277 -24.64 -16.18 -2.55
C ILE A 277 -25.29 -16.61 -3.88
N TYR A 278 -24.70 -16.32 -5.04
CA TYR A 278 -25.28 -16.72 -6.34
C TYR A 278 -24.95 -18.15 -6.79
N ARG A 279 -24.15 -18.91 -6.02
CA ARG A 279 -23.83 -20.31 -6.33
C ARG A 279 -24.65 -21.36 -5.56
N LEU A 280 -25.61 -20.93 -4.73
CA LEU A 280 -26.50 -21.84 -3.99
C LEU A 280 -27.94 -21.92 -4.54
N ASN A 281 -28.27 -21.23 -5.64
CA ASN A 281 -29.61 -21.27 -6.26
C ASN A 281 -29.60 -21.68 -7.75
N VAL A 282 -28.58 -22.40 -8.22
CA VAL A 282 -28.63 -23.10 -9.52
C VAL A 282 -28.49 -24.59 -9.26
N GLY A 283 -29.59 -25.19 -8.84
CA GLY A 283 -29.67 -26.62 -8.55
C GLY A 283 -31.03 -26.99 -8.02
N THR A 284 -31.99 -27.19 -8.94
CA THR A 284 -33.21 -28.04 -8.89
C THR A 284 -34.43 -27.36 -9.51
N HIS A 285 -34.41 -27.14 -10.83
CA HIS A 285 -35.64 -27.11 -11.63
C HIS A 285 -35.35 -27.68 -13.02
N ASP A 286 -34.92 -28.94 -13.05
CA ASP A 286 -35.07 -29.81 -14.22
C ASP A 286 -35.88 -31.03 -13.77
N PHE A 287 -37.20 -30.90 -13.80
CA PHE A 287 -38.09 -32.06 -13.95
C PHE A 287 -38.59 -32.03 -15.39
N PRO A 288 -38.36 -33.10 -16.17
CA PRO A 288 -38.86 -33.18 -17.53
C PRO A 288 -40.39 -33.31 -17.49
N ALA A 289 -41.06 -32.46 -18.26
CA ALA A 289 -42.47 -32.56 -18.57
C ALA A 289 -42.75 -33.89 -19.30
N LEU A 290 -43.04 -34.95 -18.56
CA LEU A 290 -43.40 -36.26 -19.11
C LEU A 290 -44.19 -37.09 -18.08
N SER A 291 -45.32 -36.55 -17.59
CA SER A 291 -46.25 -37.31 -16.72
C SER A 291 -47.71 -36.80 -16.75
N LEU A 292 -48.16 -36.11 -17.80
CA LEU A 292 -49.54 -35.61 -17.89
C LEU A 292 -50.28 -35.97 -19.19
N LEU A 293 -49.99 -37.16 -19.75
CA LEU A 293 -50.66 -37.68 -20.95
C LEU A 293 -51.16 -39.13 -20.82
N LEU A 294 -51.43 -39.58 -19.58
CA LEU A 294 -51.95 -40.94 -19.32
C LEU A 294 -53.23 -40.99 -18.46
N LEU A 295 -53.89 -39.85 -18.22
CA LEU A 295 -55.16 -39.79 -17.47
C LEU A 295 -56.36 -39.22 -18.25
N LEU A 296 -56.24 -39.01 -19.57
CA LEU A 296 -57.34 -38.54 -20.43
C LEU A 296 -57.77 -39.54 -21.51
N ALA A 297 -57.26 -40.77 -21.48
CA ALA A 297 -57.62 -41.84 -22.42
C ALA A 297 -58.39 -43.02 -21.78
N CYS A 298 -58.97 -42.85 -20.60
CA CYS A 298 -59.71 -43.91 -19.90
C CYS A 298 -61.01 -43.42 -19.24
N ASN A 299 -61.80 -42.58 -19.94
CA ASN A 299 -63.19 -42.26 -19.55
C ASN A 299 -64.16 -42.14 -20.73
N TYR A 300 -63.82 -42.70 -21.89
CA TYR A 300 -64.74 -42.91 -23.00
C TYR A 300 -64.70 -44.37 -23.46
N CYS A 301 -64.99 -45.28 -22.53
CA CYS A 301 -65.49 -46.63 -22.79
C CYS A 301 -66.09 -47.15 -21.47
N LEU A 302 -67.35 -47.60 -21.50
CA LEU A 302 -68.10 -48.31 -20.44
C LEU A 302 -68.93 -47.45 -19.48
N PHE A 303 -69.92 -46.73 -20.03
CA PHE A 303 -71.30 -46.83 -19.52
C PHE A 303 -72.22 -47.05 -20.73
N GLN A 304 -72.37 -48.33 -21.06
CA GLN A 304 -73.58 -48.91 -21.62
C GLN A 304 -73.86 -50.14 -20.74
#